data_AF-A0AAE7KLD3-F1
#
_entry.id   AF-A0AAE7KLD3-F1
#
_cell.length_a   1.000
_cell.length_b   1.000
_cell.length_c   1.000
_cell.angle_alpha   90.00
_cell.angle_beta   90.00
_cell.angle_gamma   90.00
#
_symmetry.space_group_name_H-M   'P 1'
#
loop_
_entity.id
_entity.type
_entity.pdbx_description
1 polymer ?
#
loop_
_entity_poly.entity_id
_entity_poly.type
_entity_poly.pdbx_seq_one_letter_code
_entity_poly.pdbx_strand_id
1 'polypeptide(L)'
;MNIKCPFHNDNNASLSLNNKKIVCYGCNFNGKVKNFLKIKKFKLFFNKKIIFKAKENLYIKKNIWLNYLLLRNINMKTSLKFSLGFLDFSYKNKVKNILINKLIFPIFNENNLLIGLGLKNNNNRNKYLNFFKKYNINEIFYGINNIIDYSFVLIVEGYFDLLTLSKNNFINVISNLGCNINLEKISFLLKKFKKIYFCFDGDEAGYIANIRTINISGDLYNKRIFSKAMPYNYDPDNYVNKYGIKSFLKYLKI
;
A
#
# COMPACT_ATOMS: atom_id res chain seq x y z
N MET A 1 16.30 -11.11 4.11
CA MET A 1 15.82 -11.88 2.93
C MET A 1 16.81 -11.64 1.82
N ASN A 2 17.33 -12.70 1.21
CA ASN A 2 18.33 -12.60 0.15
C ASN A 2 17.60 -12.69 -1.19
N ILE A 3 17.72 -11.65 -2.01
CA ILE A 3 17.20 -11.60 -3.37
C ILE A 3 18.35 -11.27 -4.32
N LYS A 4 18.20 -11.53 -5.62
CA LYS A 4 19.24 -11.15 -6.58
C LYS A 4 19.37 -9.62 -6.63
N CYS A 5 20.59 -9.09 -6.62
CA CYS A 5 20.87 -7.66 -6.56
C CYS A 5 20.51 -6.93 -7.86
N PRO A 6 19.72 -5.84 -7.83
CA PRO A 6 19.35 -5.10 -9.04
C PRO A 6 20.48 -4.17 -9.52
N PHE A 7 21.62 -4.15 -8.85
CA PHE A 7 22.74 -3.24 -9.12
C PHE A 7 23.97 -3.94 -9.74
N HIS A 8 23.95 -5.26 -9.88
CA HIS A 8 24.89 -6.02 -10.69
C HIS A 8 24.25 -7.31 -11.22
N ASN A 9 25.01 -8.09 -11.99
CA ASN A 9 24.57 -9.40 -12.46
C ASN A 9 25.15 -10.48 -11.55
N ASP A 10 24.26 -11.24 -10.92
CA ASP A 10 24.60 -12.28 -9.98
C ASP A 10 23.74 -13.52 -10.25
N ASN A 11 24.41 -14.68 -10.33
CA ASN A 11 23.75 -15.97 -10.57
C ASN A 11 22.90 -16.39 -9.36
N ASN A 12 23.29 -15.95 -8.16
CA ASN A 12 22.64 -16.24 -6.88
C ASN A 12 22.14 -14.96 -6.19
N ALA A 13 21.26 -15.11 -5.20
CA ALA A 13 20.68 -13.99 -4.46
C ALA A 13 21.72 -13.28 -3.58
N SER A 14 22.30 -12.17 -4.05
CA SER A 14 23.39 -11.47 -3.33
C SER A 14 22.96 -10.20 -2.57
N LEU A 15 21.72 -9.75 -2.72
CA LEU A 15 21.18 -8.58 -2.04
C LEU A 15 20.43 -8.98 -0.77
N SER A 16 21.02 -8.64 0.36
CA SER A 16 20.42 -8.77 1.66
C SER A 16 19.75 -7.47 2.09
N LEU A 17 18.45 -7.57 2.35
CA LEU A 17 17.69 -6.51 3.02
C LEU A 17 17.55 -6.84 4.50
N ASN A 18 17.96 -5.90 5.35
CA ASN A 18 17.58 -5.85 6.76
C ASN A 18 16.96 -4.49 7.13
N ASN A 19 16.54 -4.35 8.39
CA ASN A 19 15.76 -3.21 8.85
C ASN A 19 16.57 -1.89 8.87
N LYS A 20 17.91 -1.94 8.81
CA LYS A 20 18.77 -0.74 8.88
C LYS A 20 19.50 -0.43 7.58
N LYS A 21 19.82 -1.44 6.77
CA LYS A 21 20.64 -1.33 5.56
C LYS A 21 20.16 -2.27 4.45
N ILE A 22 20.38 -1.83 3.22
CA ILE A 22 20.40 -2.65 2.02
C ILE A 22 21.88 -2.94 1.76
N VAL A 23 22.26 -4.22 1.73
CA VAL A 23 23.64 -4.63 1.47
C VAL A 23 23.64 -5.66 0.36
N CYS A 24 24.41 -5.39 -0.68
CA CYS A 24 24.62 -6.29 -1.80
C CYS A 24 26.04 -6.84 -1.71
N TYR A 25 26.19 -8.13 -1.44
CA TYR A 25 27.49 -8.76 -1.21
C TYR A 25 28.30 -9.02 -2.49
N GLY A 26 27.68 -8.90 -3.68
CA GLY A 26 28.38 -9.11 -4.95
C GLY A 26 28.87 -7.84 -5.65
N CYS A 27 28.32 -6.66 -5.36
CA CYS A 27 28.82 -5.38 -5.92
C CYS A 27 29.15 -4.32 -4.87
N ASN A 28 29.22 -4.73 -3.61
CA ASN A 28 29.48 -3.87 -2.46
C ASN A 28 28.51 -2.69 -2.31
N PHE A 29 27.35 -2.72 -2.97
CA PHE A 29 26.31 -1.70 -2.77
C PHE A 29 25.82 -1.75 -1.33
N ASN A 30 25.99 -0.66 -0.60
CA ASN A 30 25.49 -0.49 0.74
C ASN A 30 24.66 0.81 0.83
N GLY A 31 23.54 0.78 1.56
CA GLY A 31 22.74 1.98 1.73
C GLY A 31 21.77 1.92 2.89
N LYS A 32 21.54 3.06 3.54
CA LYS A 32 20.41 3.23 4.46
C LYS A 32 19.13 3.31 3.63
N VAL A 33 18.05 2.73 4.14
CA VAL A 33 16.73 2.69 3.51
C VAL A 33 16.20 4.07 3.09
N LYS A 34 16.55 5.10 3.87
CA LYS A 34 16.32 6.53 3.62
C LYS A 34 16.83 7.00 2.24
N ASN A 35 17.82 6.30 1.67
CA ASN A 35 18.39 6.58 0.37
C ASN A 35 17.61 5.94 -0.80
N PHE A 36 16.61 5.10 -0.54
CA PHE A 36 15.75 4.54 -1.60
C PHE A 36 14.90 5.63 -2.28
N LEU A 37 14.39 6.60 -1.52
CA LEU A 37 13.77 7.82 -2.05
C LEU A 37 14.76 8.73 -2.80
N LYS A 38 16.06 8.55 -2.55
CA LYS A 38 17.17 9.21 -3.27
C LYS A 38 17.70 8.39 -4.45
N ILE A 39 17.07 7.28 -4.82
CA ILE A 39 17.33 6.66 -6.12
C ILE A 39 17.06 7.77 -7.14
N LYS A 40 18.10 8.31 -7.79
CA LYS A 40 18.02 9.42 -8.75
C LYS A 40 16.96 9.23 -9.86
N LYS A 41 16.44 8.00 -10.00
CA LYS A 41 15.47 7.55 -11.01
C LYS A 41 14.07 7.20 -10.46
N PHE A 42 13.85 7.18 -9.14
CA PHE A 42 12.49 7.04 -8.58
C PHE A 42 11.73 8.34 -8.79
N LYS A 43 10.65 8.26 -9.55
CA LYS A 43 9.86 9.41 -9.96
C LYS A 43 8.50 9.37 -9.27
N LEU A 44 8.24 10.37 -8.43
CA LEU A 44 6.91 10.61 -7.87
C LEU A 44 6.00 11.19 -8.96
N PHE A 45 4.77 10.67 -9.09
CA PHE A 45 3.84 11.07 -10.16
C PHE A 45 3.56 12.57 -10.23
N PHE A 46 3.54 13.24 -9.08
CA PHE A 46 3.21 14.66 -8.98
C PHE A 46 4.43 15.55 -8.70
N ASN A 47 5.63 15.13 -9.11
CA ASN A 47 6.78 16.03 -9.11
C ASN A 47 6.55 17.20 -10.09
N LYS A 48 6.79 18.45 -9.69
CA LYS A 48 6.63 19.65 -10.54
C LYS A 48 7.27 19.50 -11.92
N LYS A 49 8.47 18.91 -12.00
CA LYS A 49 9.17 18.65 -13.29
C LYS A 49 8.43 17.64 -14.18
N ILE A 50 7.77 16.66 -13.58
CA ILE A 50 7.00 15.63 -14.29
C ILE A 50 5.66 16.19 -14.75
N ILE A 51 4.98 16.97 -13.91
CA ILE A 51 3.74 17.67 -14.27
C ILE A 51 3.99 18.65 -15.41
N PHE A 52 5.06 19.46 -15.33
CA PHE A 52 5.44 20.38 -16.39
C PHE A 52 5.62 19.67 -17.73
N LYS A 53 6.39 18.57 -17.74
CA LYS A 53 6.55 17.71 -18.93
C LYS A 53 5.24 17.07 -19.40
N ALA A 54 4.33 16.73 -18.49
CA ALA A 54 3.03 16.16 -18.83
C ALA A 54 2.09 17.19 -19.50
N LYS A 55 2.13 18.46 -19.06
CA LYS A 55 1.32 19.55 -19.61
C LYS A 55 1.65 19.89 -21.07
N GLU A 56 2.88 19.67 -21.51
CA GLU A 56 3.31 19.88 -22.90
C GLU A 56 2.76 18.81 -23.88
N ASN A 57 1.72 18.05 -23.52
CA ASN A 57 1.06 16.99 -24.31
C ASN A 57 1.95 15.82 -24.82
N LEU A 58 3.28 15.90 -24.68
CA LEU A 58 4.23 14.90 -25.17
C LEU A 58 4.43 13.69 -24.23
N TYR A 59 3.96 13.75 -22.98
CA TYR A 59 4.21 12.71 -21.96
C TYR A 59 2.99 11.95 -21.45
N ILE A 60 1.75 12.39 -21.71
CA ILE A 60 0.55 11.71 -21.18
C ILE A 60 0.36 10.34 -21.83
N LYS A 61 0.66 10.18 -23.13
CA LYS A 61 0.64 8.88 -23.81
C LYS A 61 1.71 7.89 -23.31
N LYS A 62 2.81 8.36 -22.70
CA LYS A 62 3.92 7.49 -22.25
C LYS A 62 3.84 7.03 -20.79
N ASN A 63 3.08 7.71 -19.92
CA ASN A 63 2.94 7.31 -18.51
C ASN A 63 1.52 6.89 -18.16
N ILE A 64 1.19 5.65 -18.56
CA ILE A 64 -0.09 4.98 -18.30
C ILE A 64 -0.53 5.03 -16.82
N TRP A 65 0.43 5.03 -15.88
CA TRP A 65 0.14 5.05 -14.45
C TRP A 65 -0.33 6.42 -13.94
N LEU A 66 0.18 7.51 -14.51
CA LEU A 66 -0.33 8.84 -14.19
C LEU A 66 -1.78 8.96 -14.65
N ASN A 67 -2.08 8.56 -15.89
CA ASN A 67 -3.45 8.56 -16.40
C ASN A 67 -4.35 7.66 -15.56
N TYR A 68 -3.88 6.46 -15.19
CA TYR A 68 -4.61 5.56 -14.32
C TYR A 68 -4.96 6.19 -12.96
N LEU A 69 -4.01 6.88 -12.31
CA LEU A 69 -4.28 7.57 -11.04
C LEU A 69 -5.26 8.74 -11.21
N LEU A 70 -5.16 9.49 -12.32
CA LEU A 70 -6.07 10.59 -12.64
C LEU A 70 -7.50 10.11 -12.90
N LEU A 71 -7.68 9.05 -13.71
CA LEU A 71 -8.99 8.44 -13.95
C LEU A 71 -9.64 7.89 -12.68
N ARG A 72 -8.81 7.53 -11.69
CA ARG A 72 -9.24 7.08 -10.35
C ARG A 72 -9.45 8.26 -9.38
N ASN A 73 -9.35 9.49 -9.87
CA ASN A 73 -9.45 10.73 -9.11
C ASN A 73 -8.47 10.81 -7.92
N ILE A 74 -7.31 10.14 -7.99
CA ILE A 74 -6.29 10.24 -6.94
C ILE A 74 -5.55 11.57 -7.10
N ASN A 75 -5.78 12.48 -6.15
CA ASN A 75 -5.18 13.81 -6.18
C ASN A 75 -3.69 13.82 -5.77
N MET A 76 -3.03 14.95 -6.04
CA MET A 76 -1.61 15.18 -5.73
C MET A 76 -1.30 15.03 -4.24
N LYS A 77 -2.15 15.57 -3.37
CA LYS A 77 -1.99 15.51 -1.91
C LYS A 77 -1.92 14.06 -1.42
N THR A 78 -2.85 13.22 -1.87
CA THR A 78 -2.91 11.79 -1.53
C THR A 78 -1.70 11.05 -2.10
N SER A 79 -1.38 11.26 -3.37
CA SER A 79 -0.23 10.59 -4.01
C SER A 79 1.10 10.90 -3.33
N LEU A 80 1.31 12.16 -2.91
CA LEU A 80 2.51 12.56 -2.16
C LEU A 80 2.50 11.98 -0.74
N LYS A 81 1.36 12.04 -0.04
CA LYS A 81 1.19 11.45 1.30
C LYS A 81 1.58 9.97 1.33
N PHE A 82 1.28 9.25 0.26
CA PHE A 82 1.57 7.82 0.12
C PHE A 82 2.82 7.49 -0.70
N SER A 83 3.59 8.51 -1.09
CA SER A 83 4.83 8.37 -1.86
C SER A 83 4.68 7.52 -3.15
N LEU A 84 3.54 7.63 -3.82
CA LEU A 84 3.27 6.86 -5.04
C LEU A 84 4.26 7.24 -6.14
N GLY A 85 4.81 6.24 -6.83
CA GLY A 85 5.77 6.49 -7.90
C GLY A 85 5.92 5.36 -8.90
N PHE A 86 6.85 5.57 -9.83
CA PHE A 86 7.24 4.58 -10.84
C PHE A 86 8.74 4.69 -11.13
N LEU A 87 9.28 3.70 -11.84
CA LEU A 87 10.63 3.74 -12.40
C LEU A 87 10.58 3.86 -13.93
N ASP A 88 11.39 4.77 -14.46
CA ASP A 88 11.47 5.09 -15.90
C ASP A 88 12.32 4.08 -16.68
N PHE A 89 11.97 3.88 -17.95
CA PHE A 89 12.50 2.89 -18.89
C PHE A 89 13.92 3.15 -19.38
N SER A 90 14.49 4.33 -19.17
CA SER A 90 15.80 4.72 -19.73
C SER A 90 17.00 4.00 -19.10
N TYR A 91 16.76 2.84 -18.47
CA TYR A 91 17.75 2.00 -17.84
C TYR A 91 18.03 0.77 -18.69
N LYS A 92 18.84 0.95 -19.75
CA LYS A 92 19.33 -0.17 -20.59
C LYS A 92 20.36 -1.09 -19.89
N ASN A 93 20.76 -0.84 -18.63
CA ASN A 93 21.83 -1.61 -17.98
C ASN A 93 21.46 -2.26 -16.63
N LYS A 94 20.71 -3.38 -16.66
CA LYS A 94 20.65 -4.40 -15.56
C LYS A 94 19.90 -4.07 -14.24
N VAL A 95 18.94 -3.13 -14.22
CA VAL A 95 18.01 -2.96 -13.08
C VAL A 95 16.79 -3.76 -13.49
N LYS A 96 16.55 -4.80 -12.69
CA LYS A 96 15.62 -5.91 -12.96
C LYS A 96 14.25 -5.44 -13.42
N ASN A 97 13.82 -6.08 -14.49
CA ASN A 97 12.54 -6.03 -15.20
C ASN A 97 11.28 -5.91 -14.31
N ILE A 98 11.33 -6.33 -13.03
CA ILE A 98 10.14 -6.48 -12.18
C ILE A 98 9.51 -5.15 -11.72
N LEU A 99 10.31 -4.08 -11.55
CA LEU A 99 9.81 -2.76 -11.13
C LEU A 99 9.47 -1.84 -12.30
N ILE A 100 9.98 -2.18 -13.50
CA ILE A 100 9.73 -1.41 -14.72
C ILE A 100 8.25 -1.55 -15.08
N ASN A 101 7.63 -0.43 -15.47
CA ASN A 101 6.22 -0.36 -15.86
C ASN A 101 5.24 -0.74 -14.77
N LYS A 102 5.62 -0.55 -13.51
CA LYS A 102 4.73 -0.74 -12.37
C LYS A 102 4.41 0.58 -11.70
N LEU A 103 3.19 0.67 -11.21
CA LEU A 103 2.84 1.62 -10.17
C LEU A 103 3.37 1.05 -8.84
N ILE A 104 4.15 1.84 -8.13
CA ILE A 104 4.87 1.45 -6.92
C ILE A 104 4.21 2.10 -5.71
N PHE A 105 3.92 1.27 -4.70
CA PHE A 105 3.36 1.63 -3.39
C PHE A 105 4.41 1.34 -2.31
N PRO A 106 5.17 2.35 -1.84
CA PRO A 106 6.11 2.15 -0.75
C PRO A 106 5.40 1.86 0.57
N ILE A 107 5.80 0.79 1.27
CA ILE A 107 5.15 0.34 2.50
C ILE A 107 6.06 0.67 3.68
N PHE A 108 5.58 1.50 4.59
CA PHE A 108 6.32 1.96 5.76
C PHE A 108 5.75 1.37 7.04
N ASN A 109 6.59 1.14 8.05
CA ASN A 109 6.11 0.96 9.40
C ASN A 109 5.83 2.32 10.06
N GLU A 110 5.30 2.30 11.27
CA GLU A 110 4.90 3.50 12.02
C GLU A 110 6.01 4.54 12.21
N ASN A 111 7.27 4.09 12.29
CA ASN A 111 8.44 4.96 12.43
C ASN A 111 8.97 5.48 11.08
N ASN A 112 8.14 5.45 10.03
CA ASN A 112 8.49 5.84 8.66
C ASN A 112 9.68 5.04 8.06
N LEU A 113 9.95 3.84 8.58
CA LEU A 113 10.94 2.94 7.98
C LEU A 113 10.27 2.19 6.83
N LEU A 114 10.83 2.28 5.61
CA LEU A 114 10.35 1.47 4.48
C LEU A 114 10.59 -0.01 4.79
N ILE A 115 9.52 -0.80 4.86
CA ILE A 115 9.52 -2.23 5.17
C ILE A 115 9.05 -3.08 4.00
N GLY A 116 8.54 -2.49 2.92
CA GLY A 116 8.15 -3.24 1.74
C GLY A 116 7.79 -2.37 0.54
N LEU A 117 7.43 -3.01 -0.56
CA LEU A 117 6.94 -2.40 -1.79
C LEU A 117 5.75 -3.21 -2.32
N GLY A 118 4.64 -2.54 -2.60
CA GLY A 118 3.58 -3.05 -3.46
C GLY A 118 3.82 -2.62 -4.90
N LEU A 119 3.59 -3.53 -5.85
CA LEU A 119 3.71 -3.26 -7.28
C LEU A 119 2.41 -3.62 -7.98
N LYS A 120 1.87 -2.69 -8.76
CA LYS A 120 0.74 -2.97 -9.66
C LYS A 120 1.24 -3.15 -11.09
N ASN A 121 0.77 -4.20 -11.73
CA ASN A 121 1.03 -4.51 -13.14
C ASN A 121 -0.01 -3.84 -14.04
N ASN A 122 0.40 -3.41 -15.24
CA ASN A 122 -0.53 -2.94 -16.28
C ASN A 122 -1.46 -4.06 -16.76
N ASN A 123 -1.02 -5.31 -16.67
CA ASN A 123 -1.76 -6.47 -17.15
C ASN A 123 -2.60 -7.05 -16.00
N ASN A 124 -3.79 -7.57 -16.31
CA ASN A 124 -4.76 -8.09 -15.33
C ASN A 124 -4.31 -9.38 -14.59
N ARG A 125 -3.19 -10.01 -14.98
CA ARG A 125 -2.63 -11.18 -14.25
C ARG A 125 -1.86 -10.71 -13.02
N ASN A 126 -2.32 -11.15 -11.83
CA ASN A 126 -1.87 -10.73 -10.49
C ASN A 126 -1.90 -9.20 -10.31
N LYS A 127 -3.07 -8.69 -9.87
CA LYS A 127 -3.38 -7.25 -9.76
C LYS A 127 -2.33 -6.49 -8.92
N TYR A 128 -1.76 -7.13 -7.89
CA TYR A 128 -0.68 -6.59 -7.06
C TYR A 128 0.36 -7.65 -6.67
N LEU A 129 1.62 -7.24 -6.52
CA LEU A 129 2.72 -8.03 -5.97
C LEU A 129 3.34 -7.28 -4.78
N ASN A 130 3.36 -7.91 -3.61
CA ASN A 130 3.90 -7.32 -2.38
C ASN A 130 5.24 -7.95 -2.01
N PHE A 131 6.24 -7.11 -1.71
CA PHE A 131 7.56 -7.52 -1.24
C PHE A 131 7.80 -6.92 0.13
N PHE A 132 8.09 -7.74 1.14
CA PHE A 132 8.38 -7.29 2.50
C PHE A 132 9.81 -7.60 2.90
N LYS A 133 10.39 -6.77 3.77
CA LYS A 133 11.61 -7.10 4.52
C LYS A 133 11.33 -8.21 5.52
N LYS A 134 12.38 -8.73 6.18
CA LYS A 134 12.21 -9.60 7.35
C LYS A 134 11.62 -8.78 8.51
N TYR A 135 10.30 -8.66 8.47
CA TYR A 135 9.45 -7.88 9.36
C TYR A 135 8.31 -8.78 9.81
N ASN A 136 7.75 -8.52 10.99
CA ASN A 136 6.62 -9.28 11.48
C ASN A 136 5.40 -9.01 10.57
N ILE A 137 4.91 -10.03 9.86
CA ILE A 137 3.79 -9.90 8.91
C ILE A 137 2.52 -9.39 9.59
N ASN A 138 2.35 -9.70 10.89
CA ASN A 138 1.21 -9.28 11.70
C ASN A 138 1.24 -7.79 12.05
N GLU A 139 2.34 -7.10 11.79
CA GLU A 139 2.51 -5.66 11.99
C GLU A 139 2.52 -4.87 10.68
N ILE A 140 2.36 -5.55 9.54
CA ILE A 140 2.38 -4.91 8.23
C ILE A 140 0.99 -4.41 7.87
N PHE A 141 0.87 -3.10 7.77
CA PHE A 141 -0.30 -2.40 7.28
C PHE A 141 0.13 -1.21 6.44
N TYR A 142 -0.43 -1.08 5.24
CA TYR A 142 -0.16 0.08 4.40
C TYR A 142 -0.84 1.33 4.96
N GLY A 143 -0.10 2.43 5.02
CA GLY A 143 -0.57 3.71 5.53
C GLY A 143 -0.52 3.88 7.05
N ILE A 144 -0.05 2.90 7.81
CA ILE A 144 -0.01 2.98 9.28
C ILE A 144 0.85 4.15 9.80
N ASN A 145 1.90 4.52 9.05
CA ASN A 145 2.77 5.65 9.35
C ASN A 145 2.09 7.02 9.19
N ASN A 146 0.89 7.06 8.60
CA ASN A 146 0.11 8.28 8.38
C ASN A 146 -1.01 8.46 9.41
N ILE A 147 -1.16 7.54 10.36
CA ILE A 147 -2.11 7.65 11.46
C ILE A 147 -1.62 8.70 12.45
N ILE A 148 -2.52 9.60 12.85
CA ILE A 148 -2.26 10.64 13.85
C ILE A 148 -3.22 10.56 15.05
N ASP A 149 -4.38 9.94 14.86
CA ASP A 149 -5.36 9.71 15.92
C ASP A 149 -5.50 8.20 16.18
N TYR A 150 -5.33 7.83 17.45
CA TYR A 150 -5.35 6.45 17.93
C TYR A 150 -6.68 6.09 18.63
N SER A 151 -7.68 6.97 18.56
CA SER A 151 -9.03 6.70 19.09
C SER A 151 -9.73 5.59 18.31
N PHE A 152 -9.52 5.48 17.00
CA PHE A 152 -9.99 4.38 16.19
C PHE A 152 -9.14 4.18 14.94
N VAL A 153 -9.29 3.02 14.30
CA VAL A 153 -8.78 2.78 12.94
C VAL A 153 -9.77 1.97 12.12
N LEU A 154 -9.89 2.30 10.84
CA LEU A 154 -10.54 1.49 9.83
C LEU A 154 -9.50 0.67 9.04
N ILE A 155 -9.69 -0.64 8.94
CA ILE A 155 -8.90 -1.54 8.12
C ILE A 155 -9.70 -1.92 6.88
N VAL A 156 -9.10 -1.71 5.71
CA VAL A 156 -9.63 -2.12 4.40
C VAL A 156 -8.67 -3.10 3.71
N GLU A 157 -9.12 -3.75 2.63
CA GLU A 157 -8.35 -4.82 2.00
C GLU A 157 -7.21 -4.34 1.11
N GLY A 158 -7.48 -3.34 0.26
CA GLY A 158 -6.57 -2.94 -0.81
C GLY A 158 -5.96 -1.55 -0.67
N TYR A 159 -4.95 -1.31 -1.52
CA TYR A 159 -4.33 0.00 -1.67
C TYR A 159 -5.34 1.08 -2.09
N PHE A 160 -6.21 0.77 -3.06
CA PHE A 160 -7.12 1.77 -3.60
C PHE A 160 -8.29 2.09 -2.68
N ASP A 161 -8.74 1.14 -1.86
CA ASP A 161 -9.74 1.39 -0.82
C ASP A 161 -9.24 2.49 0.12
N LEU A 162 -8.01 2.33 0.60
CA LEU A 162 -7.36 3.30 1.46
C LEU A 162 -7.10 4.64 0.75
N LEU A 163 -6.59 4.61 -0.50
CA LEU A 163 -6.33 5.85 -1.25
C LEU A 163 -7.62 6.62 -1.53
N THR A 164 -8.72 5.92 -1.82
CA THR A 164 -10.02 6.53 -2.08
C THR A 164 -10.63 7.14 -0.83
N LEU A 165 -10.44 6.53 0.34
CA LEU A 165 -10.83 7.12 1.62
C LEU A 165 -9.96 8.35 1.93
N SER A 166 -8.64 8.24 1.77
CA SER A 166 -7.73 9.36 2.05
C SER A 166 -7.91 10.56 1.11
N LYS A 167 -8.23 10.37 -0.18
CA LYS A 167 -8.51 11.50 -1.09
C LYS A 167 -9.77 12.26 -0.69
N ASN A 168 -10.71 11.58 -0.03
CA ASN A 168 -11.93 12.14 0.55
C ASN A 168 -11.75 12.61 2.00
N ASN A 169 -10.50 12.90 2.40
CA ASN A 169 -10.12 13.40 3.73
C ASN A 169 -10.43 12.47 4.92
N PHE A 170 -10.72 11.19 4.69
CA PHE A 170 -10.79 10.21 5.76
C PHE A 170 -9.39 9.64 6.05
N ILE A 171 -8.82 9.96 7.21
CA ILE A 171 -7.39 9.73 7.49
C ILE A 171 -7.08 8.55 8.42
N ASN A 172 -8.04 8.12 9.25
CA ASN A 172 -7.87 7.00 10.19
C ASN A 172 -8.14 5.66 9.50
N VAL A 173 -7.40 5.40 8.42
CA VAL A 173 -7.54 4.19 7.60
C VAL A 173 -6.17 3.57 7.29
N ILE A 174 -6.09 2.25 7.39
CA ILE A 174 -4.95 1.43 6.98
C ILE A 174 -5.42 0.27 6.11
N SER A 175 -4.54 -0.30 5.28
CA SER A 175 -4.85 -1.50 4.49
C SER A 175 -4.06 -2.71 5.00
N ASN A 176 -4.72 -3.86 5.14
CA ASN A 176 -4.07 -5.13 5.48
C ASN A 176 -3.41 -5.81 4.26
N LEU A 177 -3.50 -5.22 3.06
CA LEU A 177 -2.91 -5.72 1.82
C LEU A 177 -3.42 -7.10 1.41
N GLY A 178 -4.69 -7.39 1.68
CA GLY A 178 -5.32 -8.69 1.40
C GLY A 178 -4.71 -9.84 2.23
N CYS A 179 -4.04 -9.54 3.34
CA CYS A 179 -3.47 -10.56 4.22
C CYS A 179 -4.51 -11.02 5.25
N ASN A 180 -4.53 -12.33 5.52
CA ASN A 180 -5.43 -12.93 6.51
C ASN A 180 -5.34 -12.26 7.88
N ILE A 181 -6.50 -12.03 8.48
CA ILE A 181 -6.61 -11.54 9.86
C ILE A 181 -6.49 -12.73 10.82
N ASN A 182 -5.66 -12.56 11.86
CA ASN A 182 -5.40 -13.54 12.91
C ASN A 182 -5.32 -12.85 14.28
N LEU A 183 -5.23 -13.63 15.36
CA LEU A 183 -5.17 -13.13 16.74
C LEU A 183 -3.98 -12.21 16.99
N GLU A 184 -2.80 -12.51 16.45
CA GLU A 184 -1.60 -11.70 16.65
C GLU A 184 -1.75 -10.30 16.02
N LYS A 185 -2.32 -10.25 14.80
CA LYS A 185 -2.60 -9.02 14.06
C LYS A 185 -3.66 -8.18 14.77
N ILE A 186 -4.71 -8.81 15.31
CA ILE A 186 -5.71 -8.14 16.15
C ILE A 186 -5.10 -7.62 17.46
N SER A 187 -4.29 -8.43 18.15
CA SER A 187 -3.60 -8.06 19.38
C SER A 187 -2.67 -6.86 19.18
N PHE A 188 -1.92 -6.83 18.07
CA PHE A 188 -1.11 -5.67 17.69
C PHE A 188 -1.95 -4.40 17.53
N LEU A 189 -3.10 -4.49 16.85
CA LEU A 189 -4.00 -3.34 16.66
C LEU A 189 -4.63 -2.87 17.98
N LEU A 190 -5.03 -3.78 18.87
CA LEU A 190 -5.68 -3.44 20.14
C LEU A 190 -4.75 -2.75 21.14
N LYS A 191 -3.45 -3.02 21.07
CA LYS A 191 -2.42 -2.29 21.81
C LYS A 191 -2.30 -0.83 21.37
N LYS A 192 -2.82 -0.49 20.18
CA LYS A 192 -2.63 0.81 19.52
C LYS A 192 -3.89 1.64 19.46
N PHE A 193 -5.02 1.02 19.15
CA PHE A 193 -6.26 1.72 18.84
C PHE A 193 -7.35 1.41 19.85
N LYS A 194 -8.10 2.42 20.31
CA LYS A 194 -9.23 2.18 21.22
C LYS A 194 -10.37 1.42 20.53
N LYS A 195 -10.67 1.74 19.27
CA LYS A 195 -11.65 1.01 18.45
C LYS A 195 -11.05 0.56 17.11
N ILE A 196 -11.47 -0.60 16.63
CA ILE A 196 -10.99 -1.20 15.39
C ILE A 196 -12.20 -1.54 14.53
N TYR A 197 -12.24 -1.00 13.32
CA TYR A 197 -13.25 -1.30 12.32
C TYR A 197 -12.61 -2.08 11.18
N PHE A 198 -13.14 -3.24 10.85
CA PHE A 198 -12.79 -3.98 9.64
C PHE A 198 -13.87 -3.79 8.59
N CYS A 199 -13.45 -3.46 7.37
CA CYS A 199 -14.31 -3.37 6.20
C CYS A 199 -13.75 -4.28 5.11
N PHE A 200 -14.48 -5.36 4.83
CA PHE A 200 -14.12 -6.36 3.83
C PHE A 200 -14.90 -6.14 2.53
N ASP A 201 -14.36 -6.63 1.43
CA ASP A 201 -15.00 -6.55 0.12
C ASP A 201 -16.32 -7.33 0.12
N GLY A 202 -17.26 -6.90 -0.73
CA GLY A 202 -18.59 -7.49 -0.88
C GLY A 202 -18.58 -8.69 -1.82
N ASP A 203 -17.61 -9.58 -1.66
CA ASP A 203 -17.51 -10.84 -2.38
C ASP A 203 -17.47 -12.02 -1.39
N GLU A 204 -17.47 -13.25 -1.92
CA GLU A 204 -17.48 -14.45 -1.09
C GLU A 204 -16.27 -14.52 -0.14
N ALA A 205 -15.08 -14.14 -0.61
CA ALA A 205 -13.87 -14.13 0.19
C ALA A 205 -13.95 -13.10 1.33
N GLY A 206 -14.46 -11.91 1.05
CA GLY A 206 -14.66 -10.85 2.03
C GLY A 206 -15.73 -11.19 3.08
N TYR A 207 -16.81 -11.88 2.69
CA TYR A 207 -17.79 -12.41 3.66
C TYR A 207 -17.18 -13.47 4.58
N ILE A 208 -16.40 -14.41 4.02
CA ILE A 208 -15.69 -15.42 4.82
C ILE A 208 -14.69 -14.75 5.77
N ALA A 209 -13.92 -13.78 5.28
CA ALA A 209 -12.96 -13.01 6.08
C ALA A 209 -13.65 -12.23 7.21
N ASN A 210 -14.83 -11.66 6.95
CA ASN A 210 -15.65 -10.97 7.94
C ASN A 210 -16.11 -11.93 9.05
N ILE A 211 -16.70 -13.07 8.70
CA ILE A 211 -17.15 -14.09 9.68
C ILE A 211 -15.96 -14.59 10.52
N ARG A 212 -14.85 -14.90 9.85
CA ARG A 212 -13.63 -15.33 10.52
C ARG A 212 -13.12 -14.26 11.51
N THR A 213 -13.13 -13.00 11.11
CA THR A 213 -12.70 -11.88 11.97
C THR A 213 -13.60 -11.74 13.19
N ILE A 214 -14.92 -11.86 13.02
CA ILE A 214 -15.89 -11.86 14.13
C ILE A 214 -15.59 -13.02 15.10
N ASN A 215 -15.43 -14.25 14.57
CA ASN A 215 -15.17 -15.44 15.38
C ASN A 215 -13.85 -15.34 16.15
N ILE A 216 -12.79 -14.88 15.49
CA ILE A 216 -11.47 -14.68 16.12
C ILE A 216 -11.54 -13.54 17.15
N SER A 217 -12.37 -12.52 16.90
CA SER A 217 -12.53 -11.42 17.84
C SER A 217 -13.24 -11.82 19.13
N GLY A 218 -14.17 -12.80 19.09
CA GLY A 218 -14.85 -13.39 20.24
C GLY A 218 -15.37 -12.39 21.29
N ASP A 219 -15.70 -12.90 22.48
CA ASP A 219 -15.99 -12.04 23.64
C ASP A 219 -14.72 -11.38 24.23
N LEU A 220 -13.55 -11.81 23.77
CA LEU A 220 -12.23 -11.47 24.33
C LEU A 220 -11.81 -10.00 24.16
N TYR A 221 -12.46 -9.21 23.29
CA TYR A 221 -12.00 -7.87 22.94
C TYR A 221 -12.97 -6.72 23.28
N ASN A 222 -13.79 -6.89 24.33
CA ASN A 222 -14.47 -5.80 25.05
C ASN A 222 -15.28 -4.83 24.16
N LYS A 223 -15.99 -5.32 23.13
CA LYS A 223 -16.79 -4.48 22.20
C LYS A 223 -15.97 -3.39 21.48
N ARG A 224 -14.65 -3.56 21.34
CA ARG A 224 -13.75 -2.61 20.65
C ARG A 224 -13.56 -2.93 19.17
N ILE A 225 -13.97 -4.11 18.73
CA ILE A 225 -13.83 -4.58 17.35
C ILE A 225 -15.21 -4.58 16.69
N PHE A 226 -15.27 -3.96 15.52
CA PHE A 226 -16.44 -3.89 14.65
C PHE A 226 -16.02 -4.42 13.29
N SER A 227 -16.79 -5.34 12.71
CA SER A 227 -16.44 -5.96 11.45
C SER A 227 -17.66 -5.97 10.54
N LYS A 228 -17.48 -5.55 9.29
CA LYS A 228 -18.55 -5.54 8.30
C LYS A 228 -18.01 -5.81 6.90
N ALA A 229 -18.68 -6.66 6.16
CA ALA A 229 -18.47 -6.78 4.72
C ALA A 229 -19.30 -5.72 3.97
N MET A 230 -18.80 -5.26 2.83
CA MET A 230 -19.56 -4.39 1.94
C MET A 230 -20.76 -5.12 1.32
N PRO A 231 -21.75 -4.40 0.78
CA PRO A 231 -22.83 -5.02 0.02
C PRO A 231 -22.27 -5.76 -1.20
N TYR A 232 -22.98 -6.79 -1.65
CA TYR A 232 -22.54 -7.63 -2.78
C TYR A 232 -22.06 -6.80 -3.99
N ASN A 233 -20.91 -7.17 -4.55
CA ASN A 233 -20.19 -6.51 -5.65
C ASN A 233 -19.63 -5.10 -5.35
N TYR A 234 -19.60 -4.67 -4.09
CA TYR A 234 -18.93 -3.42 -3.71
C TYR A 234 -17.65 -3.68 -2.92
N ASP A 235 -16.60 -2.92 -3.22
CA ASP A 235 -15.45 -2.71 -2.35
C ASP A 235 -15.53 -1.26 -1.80
N PRO A 236 -14.76 -0.90 -0.76
CA PRO A 236 -14.78 0.47 -0.24
C PRO A 236 -14.50 1.53 -1.32
N ASP A 237 -13.58 1.25 -2.24
CA ASP A 237 -13.25 2.16 -3.33
C ASP A 237 -14.44 2.45 -4.26
N ASN A 238 -15.04 1.43 -4.86
CA ASN A 238 -16.12 1.57 -5.82
C ASN A 238 -17.41 2.09 -5.15
N TYR A 239 -17.64 1.76 -3.87
CA TYR A 239 -18.78 2.26 -3.10
C TYR A 239 -18.64 3.75 -2.83
N VAL A 240 -17.47 4.21 -2.36
CA VAL A 240 -17.23 5.63 -2.10
C VAL A 240 -17.26 6.44 -3.40
N ASN A 241 -16.73 5.91 -4.49
CA ASN A 241 -16.79 6.59 -5.78
C ASN A 241 -18.25 6.71 -6.30
N LYS A 242 -19.13 5.75 -5.99
CA LYS A 242 -20.53 5.75 -6.43
C LYS A 242 -21.48 6.53 -5.51
N TYR A 243 -21.35 6.37 -4.19
CA TYR A 243 -22.30 6.88 -3.19
C TYR A 243 -21.72 7.94 -2.25
N GLY A 244 -20.41 8.20 -2.34
CA GLY A 244 -19.73 9.20 -1.53
C GLY A 244 -19.33 8.72 -0.13
N ILE A 245 -18.36 9.43 0.46
CA ILE A 245 -17.77 9.10 1.76
C ILE A 245 -18.78 9.13 2.91
N LYS A 246 -19.74 10.08 2.90
CA LYS A 246 -20.77 10.19 3.95
C LYS A 246 -21.66 8.95 3.99
N SER A 247 -22.05 8.43 2.83
CA SER A 247 -22.85 7.20 2.74
C SER A 247 -22.07 5.99 3.26
N PHE A 248 -20.79 5.88 2.89
CA PHE A 248 -19.90 4.83 3.36
C PHE A 248 -19.73 4.81 4.89
N LEU A 249 -19.47 5.96 5.51
CA LEU A 249 -19.34 6.05 6.97
C LEU A 249 -20.65 5.72 7.69
N LYS A 250 -21.79 6.22 7.18
CA LYS A 250 -23.12 5.85 7.69
C LYS A 250 -23.36 4.34 7.60
N TYR A 251 -22.98 3.70 6.50
CA TYR A 251 -23.09 2.25 6.32
C TYR A 251 -22.26 1.49 7.38
N LEU A 252 -21.05 1.95 7.68
CA LEU A 252 -20.17 1.33 8.68
C LEU A 252 -20.51 1.72 10.13
N LYS A 253 -21.37 2.72 10.34
CA LYS A 253 -21.71 3.29 11.66
C LYS A 253 -20.46 3.84 12.39
N ILE A 254 -19.63 4.57 11.64
CA ILE A 254 -18.48 5.36 12.11
C ILE A 254 -18.88 6.82 12.10
#